data_AF-A0A183AE67-F1
#
_entry.id   AF-A0A183AE67-F1
#
_cell.length_a   1.000
_cell.length_b   1.000
_cell.length_c   1.000
_cell.angle_alpha   90.00
_cell.angle_beta   90.00
_cell.angle_gamma   90.00
#
_symmetry.space_group_name_H-M   'P 1'
#
loop_
_entity.id
_entity.type
_entity.pdbx_description
1 polymer ?
#
loop_
_entity_poly.entity_id
_entity_poly.type
_entity_poly.pdbx_seq_one_letter_code
_entity_poly.pdbx_strand_id
1 'polypeptide(L)'
;LSKGSVCAREFVGLFITVKHFWFSFVDHVTKACNGNPRPFTAIWVTVPSEKFHLVSALCADPPDGPGLQFHHATGRSATLIRWLDEGPSRIPEYATHQLGVAAEAVVREVYEECNVDAVFSGVIAFRQQHRHPNAFDRSDLLVLCRLNLPPGTIDLPKIRPCQKELSDAKWMTLSELNEAQVHSVLDDHNLRRLASTNEIHITTITKKILDLLSRDSPHPYVELRPEHLQSILKDRSYDLFLPCANNTQ
;
A
#
# COMPACT_ATOMS: atom_id res chain seq x y z
N LEU A 1 7.26 -37.45 19.11
CA LEU A 1 7.03 -36.00 19.34
C LEU A 1 8.05 -35.46 20.35
N SER A 2 9.12 -34.79 19.90
CA SER A 2 9.73 -33.62 20.57
C SER A 2 10.94 -33.09 19.75
N LYS A 3 11.10 -31.76 19.75
CA LYS A 3 12.17 -30.91 19.16
C LYS A 3 11.89 -30.12 17.87
N GLY A 4 10.62 -29.85 17.58
CA GLY A 4 10.16 -28.66 16.85
C GLY A 4 9.19 -27.88 17.72
N SER A 5 9.24 -26.54 17.71
CA SER A 5 8.16 -25.74 18.32
C SER A 5 7.01 -25.71 17.33
N VAL A 6 5.90 -26.35 17.67
CA VAL A 6 4.64 -26.33 16.90
C VAL A 6 3.67 -25.43 17.63
N CYS A 7 3.13 -24.43 16.93
CA CYS A 7 2.13 -23.51 17.47
C CYS A 7 0.95 -23.47 16.48
N ALA A 8 -0.26 -23.72 16.97
CA ALA A 8 -1.50 -23.46 16.26
C ALA A 8 -2.05 -22.10 16.72
N ARG A 9 -2.46 -21.23 15.78
CA ARG A 9 -3.13 -19.96 16.07
C ARG A 9 -4.61 -20.05 15.68
N GLU A 10 -5.39 -19.00 16.00
CA GLU A 10 -6.85 -18.93 15.77
C GLU A 10 -7.28 -19.04 14.30
N PHE A 11 -6.34 -19.00 13.35
CA PHE A 11 -6.50 -19.47 11.98
C PHE A 11 -5.95 -20.89 11.89
N VAL A 12 -6.74 -21.86 11.36
CA VAL A 12 -6.47 -23.32 11.34
C VAL A 12 -5.21 -23.70 10.56
N GLY A 13 -4.04 -23.29 11.04
CA GLY A 13 -2.77 -23.34 10.34
C GLY A 13 -1.67 -23.93 11.19
N LEU A 14 -0.76 -24.69 10.55
CA LEU A 14 0.35 -25.35 11.23
C LEU A 14 1.68 -24.61 10.97
N PHE A 15 2.29 -24.10 12.03
CA PHE A 15 3.60 -23.43 11.96
C PHE A 15 4.71 -24.33 12.48
N ILE A 16 5.76 -24.51 11.68
CA ILE A 16 6.91 -25.35 11.97
C ILE A 16 8.18 -24.50 11.88
N THR A 17 8.94 -24.42 12.98
CA THR A 17 10.28 -23.82 12.96
C THR A 17 11.34 -24.92 13.04
N VAL A 18 12.23 -24.95 12.05
CA VAL A 18 13.34 -25.92 12.01
C VAL A 18 14.42 -25.51 13.00
N LYS A 19 14.51 -26.20 14.14
CA LYS A 19 15.55 -25.97 15.17
C LYS A 19 16.71 -26.97 15.11
N HIS A 20 16.41 -28.24 14.85
CA HIS A 20 17.41 -29.31 14.75
C HIS A 20 17.19 -30.14 13.48
N PHE A 21 18.28 -30.59 12.85
CA PHE A 21 18.21 -31.41 11.64
C PHE A 21 17.90 -32.86 11.99
N TRP A 22 16.97 -33.45 11.25
CA TRP A 22 16.58 -34.86 11.31
C TRP A 22 16.47 -35.38 9.88
N PHE A 23 17.04 -36.56 9.61
CA PHE A 23 17.08 -37.15 8.27
C PHE A 23 15.69 -37.31 7.61
N SER A 24 14.63 -37.48 8.40
CA SER A 24 13.25 -37.64 7.91
C SER A 24 12.40 -36.38 8.02
N PHE A 25 12.99 -35.21 8.25
CA PHE A 25 12.22 -33.96 8.43
C PHE A 25 11.38 -33.63 7.20
N VAL A 26 11.95 -33.73 6.00
CA VAL A 26 11.25 -33.47 4.73
C VAL A 26 10.06 -34.42 4.58
N ASP A 27 10.25 -35.72 4.83
CA ASP A 27 9.17 -36.71 4.76
C ASP A 27 8.01 -36.40 5.71
N HIS A 28 8.30 -35.93 6.92
CA HIS A 28 7.27 -35.54 7.88
C HIS A 28 6.47 -34.32 7.41
N VAL A 29 7.14 -33.31 6.85
CA VAL A 29 6.46 -32.15 6.28
C VAL A 29 5.61 -32.56 5.08
N THR A 30 6.15 -33.37 4.16
CA THR A 30 5.42 -33.90 3.00
C THR A 30 4.18 -34.67 3.42
N LYS A 31 4.29 -35.56 4.42
CA LYS A 31 3.14 -36.29 4.97
C LYS A 31 2.11 -35.37 5.61
N ALA A 32 2.54 -34.33 6.32
CA ALA A 32 1.62 -33.36 6.91
C ALA A 32 0.87 -32.57 5.83
N CYS A 33 1.52 -32.23 4.71
CA CYS A 33 0.88 -31.53 3.59
C CYS A 33 -0.12 -32.41 2.81
N ASN A 34 0.14 -33.72 2.70
CA ASN A 34 -0.63 -34.63 1.84
C ASN A 34 -1.57 -35.56 2.63
N GLY A 35 -1.61 -35.48 3.96
CA GLY A 35 -2.44 -36.34 4.80
C GLY A 35 -3.94 -36.12 4.58
N ASN A 36 -4.74 -37.18 4.72
CA ASN A 36 -6.20 -37.13 4.69
C ASN A 36 -6.77 -37.77 5.98
N PRO A 37 -7.61 -37.07 6.77
CA PRO A 37 -8.08 -35.69 6.59
C PRO A 37 -6.97 -34.66 6.75
N ARG A 38 -7.15 -33.47 6.16
CA ARG A 38 -6.25 -32.32 6.30
C ARG A 38 -6.71 -31.50 7.52
N PRO A 39 -6.06 -31.60 8.68
CA PRO A 39 -6.50 -30.88 9.87
C PRO A 39 -6.16 -29.38 9.84
N PHE A 40 -5.40 -28.93 8.84
CA PHE A 40 -4.96 -27.55 8.67
C PHE A 40 -5.27 -27.05 7.26
N THR A 41 -5.64 -25.77 7.16
CA THR A 41 -5.86 -25.07 5.88
C THR A 41 -4.55 -24.66 5.22
N ALA A 42 -3.46 -24.61 5.98
CA ALA A 42 -2.13 -24.35 5.47
C ALA A 42 -1.00 -24.79 6.42
N ILE A 43 0.19 -24.94 5.86
CA ILE A 43 1.43 -25.23 6.58
C ILE A 43 2.46 -24.15 6.28
N TRP A 44 3.14 -23.66 7.33
CA TRP A 44 4.27 -22.74 7.25
C TRP A 44 5.51 -23.42 7.83
N VAL A 45 6.63 -23.36 7.10
CA VAL A 45 7.92 -23.89 7.53
C VAL A 45 8.97 -22.79 7.49
N THR A 46 9.43 -22.36 8.66
CA THR A 46 10.54 -21.41 8.78
C THR A 46 11.87 -22.17 8.89
N VAL A 47 12.72 -21.96 7.90
CA VAL A 47 14.04 -22.57 7.77
C VAL A 47 15.11 -21.51 8.09
N PRO A 48 15.96 -21.70 9.11
CA PRO A 48 17.09 -20.81 9.35
C PRO A 48 18.23 -21.08 8.36
N SER A 49 19.11 -20.10 8.14
CA SER A 49 20.16 -20.12 7.10
C SER A 49 21.08 -21.34 7.19
N GLU A 50 21.34 -21.82 8.40
CA GLU A 50 22.14 -23.00 8.69
C GLU A 50 21.53 -24.30 8.12
N LYS A 51 20.26 -24.25 7.68
CA LYS A 51 19.46 -25.36 7.18
C LYS A 51 18.94 -25.16 5.76
N PHE A 52 19.44 -24.17 5.01
CA PHE A 52 18.97 -23.87 3.65
C PHE A 52 19.16 -25.02 2.65
N HIS A 53 20.05 -25.97 2.91
CA HIS A 53 20.15 -27.21 2.11
C HIS A 53 18.84 -28.01 2.06
N LEU A 54 17.91 -27.82 3.02
CA LEU A 54 16.59 -28.46 3.03
C LEU A 54 15.59 -27.80 2.07
N VAL A 55 15.81 -26.55 1.67
CA VAL A 55 14.82 -25.75 0.93
C VAL A 55 14.49 -26.39 -0.41
N SER A 56 15.50 -26.83 -1.16
CA SER A 56 15.26 -27.50 -2.45
C SER A 56 14.40 -28.75 -2.31
N ALA A 57 14.56 -29.53 -1.23
CA ALA A 57 13.77 -30.73 -1.00
C ALA A 57 12.35 -30.42 -0.51
N LEU A 58 12.18 -29.36 0.30
CA LEU A 58 10.86 -28.89 0.75
C LEU A 58 10.03 -28.28 -0.40
N CYS A 59 10.69 -27.66 -1.38
CA CYS A 59 10.05 -27.04 -2.53
C CYS A 59 9.82 -28.01 -3.71
N ALA A 60 10.47 -29.17 -3.72
CA ALA A 60 10.24 -30.17 -4.76
C ALA A 60 8.81 -30.72 -4.67
N ASP A 61 8.19 -30.95 -5.83
CA ASP A 61 6.86 -31.57 -5.91
C ASP A 61 6.98 -33.09 -5.69
N PRO A 62 6.49 -33.64 -4.56
CA PRO A 62 6.35 -35.09 -4.40
C PRO A 62 5.23 -35.65 -5.30
N PRO A 63 5.19 -36.99 -5.51
CA PRO A 63 4.13 -37.64 -6.28
C PRO A 63 2.71 -37.33 -5.80
N ASP A 64 2.55 -37.08 -4.49
CA ASP A 64 1.26 -36.89 -3.84
C ASP A 64 0.77 -35.43 -3.83
N GLY A 65 1.51 -34.48 -4.42
CA GLY A 65 1.08 -33.09 -4.56
C GLY A 65 2.22 -32.07 -4.61
N PRO A 66 1.91 -30.76 -4.67
CA PRO A 66 2.93 -29.72 -4.81
C PRO A 66 3.83 -29.57 -3.58
N GLY A 67 5.08 -29.15 -3.78
CA GLY A 67 5.99 -28.75 -2.72
C GLY A 67 5.57 -27.46 -2.01
N LEU A 68 6.36 -27.04 -1.03
CA LEU A 68 6.18 -25.73 -0.39
C LEU A 68 6.74 -24.62 -1.29
N GLN A 69 6.15 -23.43 -1.22
CA GLN A 69 6.59 -22.25 -1.95
C GLN A 69 7.18 -21.20 -1.00
N PHE A 70 8.06 -20.33 -1.49
CA PHE A 70 8.55 -19.21 -0.69
C PHE A 70 7.41 -18.23 -0.37
N HIS A 71 7.43 -17.68 0.84
CA HIS A 71 6.51 -16.61 1.24
C HIS A 71 7.25 -15.33 1.64
N HIS A 72 8.21 -15.42 2.55
CA HIS A 72 9.05 -14.28 2.93
C HIS A 72 10.37 -14.75 3.53
N ALA A 73 11.31 -13.82 3.68
CA ALA A 73 12.54 -14.03 4.41
C ALA A 73 12.70 -12.93 5.48
N THR A 74 13.18 -13.29 6.66
CA THR A 74 13.42 -12.36 7.77
C THR A 74 14.79 -12.64 8.37
N GLY A 75 15.68 -11.65 8.33
CA GLY A 75 17.06 -11.80 8.78
C GLY A 75 17.76 -12.97 8.10
N ARG A 76 18.19 -13.97 8.89
CA ARG A 76 18.84 -15.20 8.41
C ARG A 76 17.89 -16.39 8.30
N SER A 77 16.63 -16.18 7.94
CA SER A 77 15.64 -17.25 7.80
C SER A 77 14.72 -17.03 6.60
N ALA A 78 14.23 -18.13 6.02
CA ALA A 78 13.23 -18.14 4.96
C ALA A 78 12.00 -18.91 5.45
N THR A 79 10.81 -18.37 5.21
CA THR A 79 9.54 -19.02 5.50
C THR A 79 8.94 -19.52 4.20
N LEU A 80 8.67 -20.82 4.16
CA LEU A 80 7.98 -21.53 3.08
C LEU A 80 6.53 -21.82 3.49
N ILE A 81 5.61 -21.88 2.54
CA ILE A 81 4.19 -22.14 2.79
C ILE A 81 3.60 -23.15 1.81
N ARG A 82 2.50 -23.80 2.23
CA ARG A 82 1.60 -24.52 1.32
C ARG A 82 0.16 -24.33 1.79
N TRP A 83 -0.71 -23.89 0.89
CA TRP A 83 -2.16 -23.89 1.08
C TRP A 83 -2.72 -25.30 0.86
N LEU A 84 -3.58 -25.75 1.76
CA LEU A 84 -4.07 -27.13 1.82
C LEU A 84 -5.59 -27.25 1.66
N ASP A 85 -6.32 -26.15 1.87
CA ASP A 85 -7.78 -26.09 1.74
C ASP A 85 -8.21 -26.07 0.26
N GLU A 86 -9.50 -26.29 0.01
CA GLU A 86 -10.06 -26.22 -1.34
C GLU A 86 -10.10 -24.78 -1.88
N GLY A 87 -9.93 -24.64 -3.20
CA GLY A 87 -9.97 -23.36 -3.88
C GLY A 87 -8.66 -22.55 -3.80
N PRO A 88 -8.69 -21.28 -4.23
CA PRO A 88 -7.50 -20.44 -4.28
C PRO A 88 -6.97 -20.14 -2.87
N SER A 89 -5.64 -20.01 -2.76
CA SER A 89 -4.98 -19.64 -1.52
C SER A 89 -5.53 -18.32 -0.97
N ARG A 90 -5.89 -18.30 0.31
CA ARG A 90 -6.27 -17.07 1.04
C ARG A 90 -5.09 -16.44 1.78
N ILE A 91 -3.89 -17.01 1.63
CA ILE A 91 -2.65 -16.45 2.17
C ILE A 91 -2.17 -15.36 1.22
N PRO A 92 -1.93 -14.13 1.70
CA PRO A 92 -1.31 -13.09 0.87
C PRO A 92 0.05 -13.57 0.35
N GLU A 93 0.24 -13.57 -0.96
CA GLU A 93 1.51 -14.03 -1.58
C GLU A 93 2.70 -13.21 -1.05
N TYR A 94 2.51 -11.90 -0.92
CA TYR A 94 3.45 -10.96 -0.34
C TYR A 94 2.67 -9.73 0.17
N ALA A 95 3.15 -9.09 1.24
CA ALA A 95 2.73 -7.71 1.51
C ALA A 95 3.29 -6.86 0.36
N THR A 96 2.42 -6.42 -0.55
CA THR A 96 2.85 -5.58 -1.69
C THR A 96 3.32 -4.21 -1.18
N HIS A 97 2.61 -3.67 -0.19
CA HIS A 97 2.86 -2.34 0.39
C HIS A 97 2.47 -2.36 1.87
N GLN A 98 3.36 -1.90 2.75
CA GLN A 98 3.00 -1.42 4.09
C GLN A 98 3.07 0.09 4.04
N LEU A 99 1.94 0.76 4.24
CA LEU A 99 1.86 2.22 4.20
C LEU A 99 1.66 2.75 5.61
N GLY A 100 2.66 3.45 6.14
CA GLY A 100 2.54 4.26 7.34
C GLY A 100 2.64 5.73 6.95
N VAL A 101 1.73 6.56 7.45
CA VAL A 101 1.82 8.01 7.29
C VAL A 101 2.29 8.61 8.60
N ALA A 102 3.54 9.07 8.61
CA ALA A 102 4.07 9.84 9.72
C ALA A 102 3.63 11.30 9.57
N ALA A 103 2.80 11.77 10.50
CA ALA A 103 2.36 13.17 10.56
C ALA A 103 3.54 14.15 10.50
N GLU A 104 4.64 13.82 11.19
CA GLU A 104 5.89 14.58 11.17
C GLU A 104 6.52 14.67 9.78
N ALA A 105 6.50 13.59 9.00
CA ALA A 105 7.03 13.61 7.64
C ALA A 105 6.21 14.57 6.76
N VAL A 106 4.88 14.50 6.83
CA VAL A 106 4.00 15.39 6.05
C VAL A 106 4.24 16.86 6.39
N VAL A 107 4.35 17.20 7.68
CA VAL A 107 4.64 18.57 8.13
C VAL A 107 6.04 19.01 7.68
N ARG A 108 7.03 18.12 7.78
CA ARG A 108 8.42 18.39 7.37
C ARG A 108 8.52 18.69 5.88
N GLU A 109 7.87 17.90 5.01
CA GLU A 109 7.89 18.15 3.55
C GLU A 109 7.37 19.55 3.20
N VAL A 110 6.25 19.97 3.81
CA VAL A 110 5.70 21.33 3.57
C VAL A 110 6.66 22.42 4.04
N TYR A 111 7.37 22.20 5.15
CA TYR A 111 8.38 23.15 5.60
C TYR A 111 9.60 23.19 4.66
N GLU A 112 10.12 22.03 4.24
CA GLU A 112 11.28 21.93 3.36
C GLU A 112 11.01 22.53 1.97
N GLU A 113 9.83 22.27 1.41
CA GLU A 113 9.47 22.73 0.08
C GLU A 113 8.96 24.17 0.05
N CYS A 114 8.19 24.61 1.05
CA CYS A 114 7.48 25.89 0.99
C CYS A 114 7.88 26.89 2.09
N ASN A 115 8.68 26.46 3.07
CA ASN A 115 9.01 27.23 4.27
C ASN A 115 7.76 27.70 5.02
N VAL A 116 6.78 26.81 5.16
CA VAL A 116 5.52 27.06 5.87
C VAL A 116 5.41 26.08 7.05
N ASP A 117 5.31 26.63 8.26
CA ASP A 117 4.97 25.84 9.43
C ASP A 117 3.51 25.37 9.37
N ALA A 118 3.28 24.13 9.78
CA ALA A 118 1.97 23.51 9.74
C ALA A 118 1.76 22.51 10.88
N VAL A 119 0.50 22.27 11.23
CA VAL A 119 0.09 21.28 12.21
C VAL A 119 -0.75 20.22 11.53
N PHE A 120 -0.35 18.96 11.69
CA PHE A 120 -1.10 17.85 11.13
C PHE A 120 -2.49 17.74 11.74
N SER A 121 -3.50 17.61 10.89
CA SER A 121 -4.91 17.51 11.30
C SER A 121 -5.43 16.09 11.12
N GLY A 122 -5.17 15.46 9.97
CA GLY A 122 -5.63 14.10 9.71
C GLY A 122 -5.42 13.65 8.27
N VAL A 123 -5.61 12.35 8.04
CA VAL A 123 -5.68 11.80 6.68
C VAL A 123 -7.11 11.94 6.15
N ILE A 124 -7.23 12.41 4.91
CA ILE A 124 -8.51 12.64 4.23
C ILE A 124 -8.85 11.47 3.29
N ALA A 125 -7.89 11.05 2.47
CA ALA A 125 -8.10 10.06 1.42
C ALA A 125 -6.80 9.36 1.02
N PHE A 126 -6.94 8.24 0.32
CA PHE A 126 -5.81 7.51 -0.27
C PHE A 126 -6.10 7.24 -1.74
N ARG A 127 -5.07 7.23 -2.57
CA ARG A 127 -5.14 6.78 -3.95
C ARG A 127 -4.13 5.66 -4.14
N GLN A 128 -4.58 4.55 -4.72
CA GLN A 128 -3.69 3.51 -5.24
C GLN A 128 -3.75 3.52 -6.77
N GLN A 129 -2.61 3.73 -7.42
CA GLN A 129 -2.47 3.59 -8.87
C GLN A 129 -1.83 2.25 -9.21
N HIS A 130 -2.45 1.55 -10.16
CA HIS A 130 -1.97 0.26 -10.64
C HIS A 130 -1.21 0.42 -11.96
N ARG A 131 -0.27 -0.49 -12.22
CA ARG A 131 0.46 -0.60 -13.50
C ARG A 131 1.17 0.70 -13.93
N HIS A 132 1.84 1.38 -13.00
CA HIS A 132 2.72 2.49 -13.34
C HIS A 132 3.97 1.96 -14.09
N PRO A 133 4.36 2.53 -15.25
CA PRO A 133 5.54 2.14 -15.99
C PRO A 133 6.77 2.30 -15.12
N ASN A 134 7.72 1.38 -15.26
CA ASN A 134 8.97 1.38 -14.49
C ASN A 134 8.78 1.21 -12.97
N ALA A 135 7.56 0.90 -12.50
CA ALA A 135 7.30 0.59 -11.09
C ALA A 135 7.42 -0.91 -10.78
N PHE A 136 7.91 -1.75 -11.70
CA PHE A 136 8.17 -3.19 -11.48
C PHE A 136 6.99 -3.93 -10.83
N ASP A 137 5.78 -3.73 -11.36
CA ASP A 137 4.53 -4.32 -10.85
C ASP A 137 4.16 -3.89 -9.41
N ARG A 138 4.70 -2.75 -8.96
CA ARG A 138 4.30 -2.08 -7.72
C ARG A 138 3.21 -1.04 -7.99
N SER A 139 2.36 -0.85 -6.99
CA SER A 139 1.35 0.20 -7.01
C SER A 139 1.96 1.47 -6.45
N ASP A 140 1.54 2.61 -6.98
CA ASP A 140 1.86 3.90 -6.38
C ASP A 140 0.76 4.32 -5.41
N LEU A 141 1.14 4.80 -4.22
CA LEU A 141 0.22 5.16 -3.14
C LEU A 141 0.39 6.64 -2.82
N LEU A 142 -0.69 7.40 -2.96
CA LEU A 142 -0.76 8.80 -2.55
C LEU A 142 -1.70 8.92 -1.35
N VAL A 143 -1.25 9.63 -0.31
CA VAL A 143 -2.09 9.92 0.86
C VAL A 143 -2.36 11.40 0.92
N LEU A 144 -3.64 11.75 0.88
CA LEU A 144 -4.09 13.12 1.06
C LEU A 144 -4.20 13.41 2.55
N CYS A 145 -3.42 14.38 3.03
CA CYS A 145 -3.44 14.81 4.41
C CYS A 145 -3.95 16.25 4.53
N ARG A 146 -4.72 16.52 5.58
CA ARG A 146 -5.10 17.87 5.99
C ARG A 146 -4.06 18.40 6.97
N LEU A 147 -3.59 19.62 6.70
CA LEU A 147 -2.78 20.40 7.62
C LEU A 147 -3.53 21.69 7.97
N ASN A 148 -3.26 22.22 9.15
CA ASN A 148 -3.70 23.54 9.58
C ASN A 148 -2.49 24.45 9.79
N LEU A 149 -2.66 25.75 9.66
CA LEU A 149 -1.64 26.69 10.13
C LEU A 149 -1.52 26.60 11.67
N PRO A 150 -0.35 26.91 12.24
CA PRO A 150 -0.17 26.93 13.68
C PRO A 150 -1.23 27.80 14.39
N PRO A 151 -1.73 27.39 15.57
CA PRO A 151 -2.69 28.18 16.33
C PRO A 151 -2.19 29.61 16.56
N GLY A 152 -3.05 30.60 16.35
CA GLY A 152 -2.70 32.02 16.50
C GLY A 152 -2.09 32.65 15.23
N THR A 153 -2.00 31.93 14.12
CA THR A 153 -1.67 32.52 12.81
C THR A 153 -2.82 33.42 12.35
N ILE A 154 -2.54 34.71 12.15
CA ILE A 154 -3.53 35.72 11.75
C ILE A 154 -3.47 35.93 10.24
N ASP A 155 -2.26 36.09 9.70
CA ASP A 155 -2.00 36.31 8.29
C ASP A 155 -1.40 35.07 7.63
N LEU A 156 -1.64 34.91 6.32
CA LEU A 156 -1.01 33.83 5.56
C LEU A 156 0.51 34.00 5.55
N PRO A 157 1.29 32.97 5.91
CA PRO A 157 2.74 33.08 5.94
C PRO A 157 3.29 33.20 4.52
N LYS A 158 4.40 33.93 4.37
CA LYS A 158 5.07 34.09 3.09
C LYS A 158 5.69 32.76 2.66
N ILE A 159 5.23 32.23 1.52
CA ILE A 159 5.81 31.03 0.91
C ILE A 159 7.21 31.36 0.34
N ARG A 160 8.16 30.46 0.55
CA ARG A 160 9.50 30.48 -0.07
C ARG A 160 9.76 29.11 -0.69
N PRO A 161 9.50 28.92 -1.99
CA PRO A 161 9.62 27.62 -2.62
C PRO A 161 11.08 27.15 -2.70
N CYS A 162 11.30 25.87 -2.45
CA CYS A 162 12.57 25.19 -2.66
C CYS A 162 12.95 25.23 -4.14
N GLN A 163 14.01 25.97 -4.46
CA GLN A 163 14.46 26.19 -5.85
C GLN A 163 14.99 24.94 -6.56
N LYS A 164 15.17 23.82 -5.83
CA LYS A 164 15.65 22.56 -6.40
C LYS A 164 14.50 21.64 -6.82
N GLU A 165 13.36 21.74 -6.13
CA GLU A 165 12.27 20.75 -6.22
C GLU A 165 11.00 21.37 -6.79
N LEU A 166 10.72 22.64 -6.47
CA LEU A 166 9.55 23.35 -6.94
C LEU A 166 9.89 24.38 -8.00
N SER A 167 9.04 24.45 -9.03
CA SER A 167 9.08 25.52 -10.02
C SER A 167 8.42 26.81 -9.53
N ASP A 168 7.35 26.70 -8.75
CA ASP A 168 6.60 27.83 -8.18
C ASP A 168 5.71 27.36 -7.01
N ALA A 169 5.28 28.28 -6.14
CA ALA A 169 4.32 28.01 -5.08
C ALA A 169 3.57 29.29 -4.67
N LYS A 170 2.25 29.18 -4.51
CA LYS A 170 1.39 30.29 -4.07
C LYS A 170 0.22 29.79 -3.22
N TRP A 171 -0.29 30.66 -2.35
CA TRP A 171 -1.58 30.45 -1.71
C TRP A 171 -2.69 30.62 -2.75
N MET A 172 -3.70 29.75 -2.69
CA MET A 172 -4.88 29.81 -3.55
C MET A 172 -6.13 29.48 -2.73
N THR A 173 -7.23 30.12 -3.09
CA THR A 173 -8.55 29.82 -2.55
C THR A 173 -9.12 28.56 -3.20
N LEU A 174 -10.09 27.94 -2.52
CA LEU A 174 -10.84 26.82 -3.11
C LEU A 174 -11.66 27.27 -4.34
N SER A 175 -12.09 28.53 -4.42
CA SER A 175 -12.82 29.05 -5.59
C SER A 175 -11.92 29.07 -6.83
N GLU A 176 -10.71 29.64 -6.71
CA GLU A 176 -9.74 29.66 -7.80
C GLU A 176 -9.39 28.25 -8.29
N LEU A 177 -9.25 27.30 -7.37
CA LEU A 177 -9.02 25.89 -7.69
C LEU A 177 -10.22 25.22 -8.35
N ASN A 178 -11.45 25.61 -8.00
CA ASN A 178 -12.66 25.06 -8.60
C ASN A 178 -12.88 25.51 -10.04
N GLU A 179 -12.35 26.69 -10.41
CA GLU A 179 -12.38 27.27 -11.75
C GLU A 179 -11.21 26.79 -12.64
N ALA A 180 -10.28 26.01 -12.07
CA ALA A 180 -9.13 25.49 -12.80
C ALA A 180 -9.53 24.54 -13.93
N GLN A 181 -8.77 24.58 -15.03
CA GLN A 181 -8.94 23.68 -16.16
C GLN A 181 -8.48 22.27 -15.78
N VAL A 182 -9.37 21.29 -15.90
CA VAL A 182 -9.12 19.91 -15.48
C VAL A 182 -8.57 19.08 -16.63
N HIS A 183 -7.42 18.48 -16.42
CA HIS A 183 -6.75 17.63 -17.40
C HIS A 183 -6.74 16.19 -16.93
N SER A 184 -7.29 15.32 -17.77
CA SER A 184 -7.33 13.88 -17.51
C SER A 184 -6.05 13.18 -17.87
N VAL A 185 -5.09 13.83 -18.57
CA VAL A 185 -3.77 13.35 -18.98
C VAL A 185 -2.77 14.52 -18.97
N LEU A 186 -1.62 14.38 -18.30
CA LEU A 186 -0.51 15.34 -18.35
C LEU A 186 0.71 14.62 -18.92
N ASP A 187 1.14 15.02 -20.11
CA ASP A 187 2.41 14.60 -20.72
C ASP A 187 3.35 15.81 -20.82
N ASP A 188 4.64 15.57 -21.07
CA ASP A 188 5.65 16.64 -21.14
C ASP A 188 5.32 17.73 -22.17
N HIS A 189 4.66 17.36 -23.26
CA HIS A 189 4.27 18.32 -24.31
C HIS A 189 3.11 19.20 -23.82
N ASN A 190 2.13 18.61 -23.14
CA ASN A 190 1.06 19.31 -22.47
C ASN A 190 1.63 20.23 -21.39
N LEU A 191 2.55 19.75 -20.54
CA LEU A 191 3.16 20.56 -19.49
C LEU A 191 3.84 21.82 -20.04
N ARG A 192 4.60 21.72 -21.15
CA ARG A 192 5.23 22.89 -21.79
C ARG A 192 4.21 23.88 -22.35
N ARG A 193 3.12 23.39 -22.94
CA ARG A 193 2.06 24.24 -23.48
C ARG A 193 1.24 24.89 -22.37
N LEU A 194 0.91 24.15 -21.33
CA LEU A 194 0.17 24.63 -20.16
C LEU A 194 1.01 25.65 -19.36
N ALA A 195 2.32 25.46 -19.26
CA ALA A 195 3.22 26.44 -18.63
C ALA A 195 3.28 27.80 -19.37
N SER A 196 2.73 27.91 -20.58
CA SER A 196 2.68 29.17 -21.33
C SER A 196 1.38 29.97 -21.14
N THR A 197 0.38 29.41 -20.45
CA THR A 197 -0.87 30.09 -20.12
C THR A 197 -0.81 30.68 -18.71
N ASN A 198 -1.63 31.69 -18.43
CA ASN A 198 -1.84 32.19 -17.06
C ASN A 198 -2.98 31.43 -16.34
N GLU A 199 -3.52 30.37 -16.94
CA GLU A 199 -4.63 29.60 -16.38
C GLU A 199 -4.12 28.55 -15.39
N ILE A 200 -4.91 28.29 -14.34
CA ILE A 200 -4.60 27.20 -13.40
C ILE A 200 -5.05 25.89 -14.04
N HIS A 201 -4.14 24.92 -14.10
CA HIS A 201 -4.38 23.59 -14.63
C HIS A 201 -4.24 22.56 -13.52
N ILE A 202 -5.24 21.71 -13.34
CA ILE A 202 -5.25 20.67 -12.30
C ILE A 202 -5.54 19.29 -12.90
N THR A 203 -5.19 18.24 -12.16
CA THR A 203 -5.52 16.87 -12.55
C THR A 203 -6.94 16.49 -12.18
N THR A 204 -7.50 15.45 -12.81
CA THR A 204 -8.80 14.87 -12.41
C THR A 204 -8.83 14.43 -10.95
N ILE A 205 -7.71 13.96 -10.39
CA ILE A 205 -7.66 13.61 -8.97
C ILE A 205 -7.78 14.85 -8.08
N THR A 206 -7.05 15.92 -8.39
CA THR A 206 -7.17 17.19 -7.66
C THR A 206 -8.61 17.71 -7.70
N LYS A 207 -9.29 17.63 -8.85
CA LYS A 207 -10.70 18.05 -8.95
C LYS A 207 -11.61 17.23 -8.04
N LYS A 208 -11.47 15.90 -8.03
CA LYS A 208 -12.25 15.04 -7.12
C LYS A 208 -11.99 15.33 -5.65
N ILE A 209 -10.74 15.65 -5.29
CA ILE A 209 -10.39 16.05 -3.93
C ILE A 209 -11.11 17.36 -3.56
N LEU A 210 -11.14 18.35 -4.45
CA LEU A 210 -11.84 19.62 -4.22
C LEU A 210 -13.36 19.43 -4.04
N ASP A 211 -13.97 18.55 -4.85
CA ASP A 211 -15.40 18.23 -4.74
C ASP A 211 -15.74 17.56 -3.39
N LEU A 212 -14.77 16.90 -2.74
CA LEU A 212 -14.94 16.35 -1.39
C LEU A 212 -14.77 17.40 -0.30
N LEU A 213 -13.74 18.24 -0.42
CA LEU A 213 -13.48 19.33 0.53
C LEU A 213 -14.60 20.38 0.56
N SER A 214 -15.35 20.49 -0.53
CA SER A 214 -16.48 21.41 -0.66
C SER A 214 -17.79 20.87 -0.03
N ARG A 215 -17.80 19.65 0.53
CA ARG A 215 -18.98 19.08 1.21
C ARG A 215 -18.98 19.47 2.69
N ASP A 216 -20.09 20.05 3.15
CA ASP A 216 -20.22 20.61 4.51
C ASP A 216 -20.29 19.59 5.67
N SER A 217 -20.26 18.28 5.41
CA SER A 217 -20.52 17.29 6.47
C SER A 217 -19.25 16.52 6.88
N PRO A 218 -18.71 16.73 8.10
CA PRO A 218 -17.73 15.83 8.68
C PRO A 218 -18.43 14.51 9.02
N HIS A 219 -18.21 13.47 8.23
CA HIS A 219 -18.74 12.15 8.53
C HIS A 219 -17.89 11.49 9.64
N PRO A 220 -18.47 11.21 10.82
CA PRO A 220 -17.72 10.72 11.98
C PRO A 220 -17.30 9.24 11.86
N TYR A 221 -17.78 8.53 10.84
CA TYR A 221 -17.39 7.16 10.52
C TYR A 221 -17.20 7.03 9.02
N VAL A 222 -15.95 6.92 8.61
CA VAL A 222 -15.55 6.94 7.21
C VAL A 222 -15.36 5.50 6.75
N GLU A 223 -16.39 4.92 6.12
CA GLU A 223 -16.16 3.77 5.25
C GLU A 223 -15.45 4.31 3.99
N LEU A 224 -14.22 3.85 3.75
CA LEU A 224 -13.50 4.20 2.53
C LEU A 224 -14.01 3.31 1.39
N ARG A 225 -14.66 3.92 0.39
CA ARG A 225 -15.12 3.19 -0.80
C ARG A 225 -14.20 3.48 -1.99
N PRO A 226 -13.79 2.44 -2.75
CA PRO A 226 -12.99 2.64 -3.95
C PRO A 226 -13.86 3.26 -5.05
N GLU A 227 -13.43 4.40 -5.58
CA GLU A 227 -13.91 4.93 -6.85
C GLU A 227 -12.86 4.68 -7.93
N HIS A 228 -13.22 3.88 -8.92
CA HIS A 228 -12.34 3.55 -10.04
C HIS A 228 -12.29 4.70 -11.05
N LEU A 229 -11.09 5.14 -11.40
CA LEU A 229 -10.87 6.30 -12.26
C LEU A 229 -9.84 6.03 -13.34
N GLN A 230 -10.05 6.60 -14.51
CA GLN A 230 -9.06 6.59 -15.59
C GLN A 230 -7.87 7.49 -15.22
N SER A 231 -6.67 6.96 -15.43
CA SER A 231 -5.39 7.62 -15.15
C SER A 231 -5.09 8.72 -16.16
N ILE A 232 -4.21 9.64 -15.73
CA ILE A 232 -3.50 10.58 -16.60
C ILE A 232 -2.55 9.95 -17.60
N LEU A 233 -2.51 8.62 -17.66
CA LEU A 233 -1.68 7.88 -18.58
C LEU A 233 -2.60 6.89 -19.31
N LYS A 234 -2.53 6.92 -20.64
CA LYS A 234 -3.42 6.15 -21.54
C LYS A 234 -3.50 4.67 -21.14
N ASP A 235 -4.72 4.12 -21.16
CA ASP A 235 -5.07 2.72 -20.84
C ASP A 235 -4.78 2.29 -19.39
N ARG A 236 -4.89 3.22 -18.42
CA ARG A 236 -4.60 2.95 -17.01
C ARG A 236 -5.67 3.48 -16.08
N SER A 237 -5.66 2.99 -14.86
CA SER A 237 -6.61 3.39 -13.84
C SER A 237 -6.00 3.47 -12.44
N TYR A 238 -6.70 4.18 -11.57
CA TYR A 238 -6.40 4.24 -10.14
C TYR A 238 -7.69 4.10 -9.34
N ASP A 239 -7.56 3.53 -8.15
CA ASP A 239 -8.63 3.46 -7.17
C ASP A 239 -8.42 4.60 -6.18
N LEU A 240 -9.41 5.49 -6.09
CA LEU A 240 -9.45 6.57 -5.12
C LEU A 240 -10.36 6.14 -3.96
N PHE A 241 -9.78 5.92 -2.79
CA PHE A 241 -10.50 5.50 -1.60
C PHE A 241 -11.00 6.73 -0.87
N LEU A 242 -12.30 6.97 -0.99
CA LEU A 242 -12.94 8.18 -0.51
C LEU A 242 -13.85 7.93 0.68
N PRO A 243 -13.98 8.91 1.58
CA PRO A 243 -14.97 8.84 2.63
C PRO A 243 -16.39 8.78 2.08
N CYS A 244 -17.11 7.70 2.39
CA CYS A 244 -18.53 7.57 2.07
C CYS A 244 -19.38 7.76 3.34
N ALA A 245 -20.50 8.47 3.20
CA ALA A 245 -21.54 8.48 4.22
C ALA A 245 -22.18 7.09 4.29
N ASN A 246 -22.42 6.57 5.49
CA ASN A 246 -23.39 5.48 5.64
C ASN A 246 -24.76 6.03 5.20
N ASN A 247 -25.19 5.67 3.99
CA ASN A 247 -26.61 5.70 3.66
C ASN A 247 -27.26 4.60 4.49
N THR A 248 -27.66 4.93 5.73
CA THR A 248 -28.73 4.19 6.40
C THR A 248 -29.97 4.32 5.51
N GLN A 249 -30.28 3.24 4.79
CA GLN A 249 -31.65 2.93 4.40
C GLN A 249 -32.49 2.70 5.66
#